data_AF-A0A4S0JMI4-F1
#
_entry.id   AF-A0A4S0JMI4-F1
#
_cell.length_a   1.000
_cell.length_b   1.000
_cell.length_c   1.000
_cell.angle_alpha   90.00
_cell.angle_beta   90.00
_cell.angle_gamma   90.00
#
_symmetry.space_group_name_H-M   'P 1'
#
loop_
_entity.id
_entity.type
_entity.pdbx_description
1 polymer ?
#
loop_
_entity_poly.entity_id
_entity_poly.type
_entity_poly.pdbx_seq_one_letter_code
_entity_poly.pdbx_strand_id
1 'polypeptide(L)'
;AAGAACWVDEQGTALPARADAQGRWRVPDQPGYWQWRRGDREQAVAVAPQRAWWPRGTLRGWGLSAQVYSLRAPGDAGIGDSAGCARWSELLHRHGGDALALSPLHAGLPPGPG
;
A
#
# COMPACT_ATOMS: atom_id res chain seq x y z
N ALA A 1 27.01 3.52 -30.84
CA ALA A 1 27.43 4.06 -29.53
C ALA A 1 26.36 3.66 -28.51
N ALA A 2 26.73 3.01 -27.41
CA ALA A 2 25.73 2.72 -26.39
C ALA A 2 25.36 4.03 -25.70
N GLY A 3 24.10 4.48 -25.88
CA GLY A 3 23.62 5.74 -25.30
C GLY A 3 23.80 5.78 -23.78
N ALA A 4 23.89 7.00 -23.25
CA ALA A 4 23.88 7.22 -21.80
C ALA A 4 22.60 6.61 -21.20
N ALA A 5 22.74 5.91 -20.08
CA ALA A 5 21.60 5.33 -19.38
C ALA A 5 21.06 6.33 -18.33
N CYS A 6 19.76 6.28 -18.06
CA CYS A 6 19.12 7.09 -17.03
C CYS A 6 18.08 6.30 -16.23
N TRP A 7 17.79 6.80 -15.03
CA TRP A 7 16.67 6.43 -14.19
C TRP A 7 15.61 7.53 -14.29
N VAL A 8 14.35 7.18 -14.52
CA VAL A 8 13.23 8.12 -14.58
C VAL A 8 12.26 7.80 -13.46
N ASP A 9 11.96 8.76 -12.59
CA ASP A 9 10.98 8.56 -11.49
C ASP A 9 9.53 8.66 -11.97
N GLU A 10 8.59 8.44 -11.05
CA GLU A 10 7.14 8.56 -11.27
C GLU A 10 6.70 9.95 -11.73
N GLN A 11 7.46 10.99 -11.42
CA GLN A 11 7.22 12.37 -11.83
C GLN A 11 7.83 12.69 -13.19
N GLY A 12 8.55 11.74 -13.81
CA GLY A 12 9.24 11.91 -15.08
C GLY A 12 10.63 12.54 -14.97
N THR A 13 11.15 12.73 -13.76
CA THR A 13 12.48 13.30 -13.53
C THR A 13 13.56 12.28 -13.86
N ALA A 14 14.49 12.66 -14.74
CA ALA A 14 15.58 11.80 -15.16
C ALA A 14 16.86 12.05 -14.35
N LEU A 15 17.47 10.98 -13.84
CA LEU A 15 18.77 10.96 -13.19
C LEU A 15 19.74 10.08 -14.00
N PRO A 16 21.03 10.42 -14.11
CA PRO A 16 21.98 9.59 -14.83
C PRO A 16 22.16 8.23 -14.12
N ALA A 17 22.11 7.15 -14.89
CA ALA A 17 22.40 5.82 -14.38
C ALA A 17 23.90 5.52 -14.48
N ARG A 18 24.47 4.93 -13.43
CA ARG A 18 25.88 4.56 -13.36
C ARG A 18 26.01 3.06 -13.20
N ALA A 19 26.84 2.46 -14.05
CA ALA A 19 27.26 1.07 -13.89
C ALA A 19 28.57 1.03 -13.08
N ASP A 20 28.73 0.03 -12.23
CA ASP A 20 30.00 -0.28 -11.56
C ASP A 20 30.98 -0.98 -12.53
N ALA A 21 32.19 -1.29 -12.03
CA ALA A 21 33.24 -1.94 -12.82
C ALA A 21 32.85 -3.35 -13.31
N GLN A 22 31.83 -3.96 -12.72
CA GLN A 22 31.29 -5.27 -13.05
C GLN A 22 30.05 -5.17 -13.96
N GLY A 23 29.67 -3.96 -14.38
CA GLY A 23 28.53 -3.70 -15.26
C GLY A 23 27.17 -3.71 -14.56
N ARG A 24 27.12 -3.67 -13.22
CA ARG A 24 25.88 -3.62 -12.45
C ARG A 24 25.44 -2.17 -12.28
N TRP A 25 24.14 -1.90 -12.44
CA TRP A 25 23.59 -0.56 -12.30
C TRP A 25 23.32 -0.23 -10.83
N ARG A 26 23.81 0.93 -10.36
CA ARG A 26 23.42 1.47 -9.06
C ARG A 26 22.01 2.04 -9.17
N VAL A 27 21.08 1.45 -8.43
CA VAL A 27 19.70 1.93 -8.31
C VAL A 27 19.64 3.24 -7.52
N PRO A 28 18.60 4.08 -7.72
CA PRO A 28 18.37 5.26 -6.90
C PRO A 28 18.20 4.91 -5.42
N ASP A 29 18.68 5.78 -4.54
CA ASP A 29 18.59 5.57 -3.07
C ASP A 29 17.17 5.84 -2.54
N GLN A 30 16.34 6.57 -3.29
CA GLN A 30 14.98 6.91 -2.92
C GLN A 30 14.01 5.77 -3.33
N PRO A 31 13.22 5.23 -2.37
CA PRO A 31 12.15 4.30 -2.70
C PRO A 31 11.12 4.90 -3.64
N GLY A 32 10.60 4.08 -4.55
CA GLY A 32 9.62 4.48 -5.55
C GLY A 32 9.64 3.56 -6.76
N TYR A 33 8.76 3.83 -7.72
CA TYR A 33 8.80 3.21 -9.03
C TYR A 33 9.69 4.03 -9.97
N TRP A 34 10.55 3.33 -10.69
CA TRP A 34 11.53 3.91 -11.59
C TRP A 34 11.51 3.19 -12.93
N GLN A 35 11.88 3.89 -13.98
CA GLN A 35 12.19 3.32 -15.28
C GLN A 35 13.69 3.47 -15.54
N TRP A 36 14.39 2.35 -15.73
CA TRP A 36 15.74 2.35 -16.28
C TRP A 36 15.66 2.44 -17.79
N ARG A 37 16.36 3.40 -18.41
CA ARG A 37 16.38 3.58 -19.86
C ARG A 37 17.81 3.61 -20.41
N ARG A 38 18.05 2.94 -21.54
CA ARG A 38 19.33 3.01 -22.28
C ARG A 38 19.11 2.68 -23.76
N GLY A 39 19.26 3.67 -24.63
CA GLY A 39 18.84 3.54 -26.02
C GLY A 39 17.35 3.19 -26.08
N ASP A 40 16.98 2.16 -26.82
CA ASP A 40 15.58 1.72 -26.97
C ASP A 40 15.11 0.75 -25.87
N ARG A 41 15.95 0.49 -24.86
CA ARG A 41 15.61 -0.40 -23.75
C ARG A 41 15.02 0.39 -22.60
N GLU A 42 13.91 -0.11 -22.08
CA GLU A 42 13.26 0.39 -20.87
C GLU A 42 12.93 -0.79 -19.95
N GLN A 43 13.14 -0.61 -18.64
CA GLN A 43 12.86 -1.62 -17.62
C GLN A 43 12.26 -0.96 -16.37
N ALA A 44 11.08 -1.44 -15.97
CA ALA A 44 10.46 -1.03 -14.72
C ALA A 44 11.20 -1.62 -13.52
N VAL A 45 11.48 -0.77 -12.53
CA VAL A 45 12.20 -1.11 -11.31
C VAL A 45 11.47 -0.51 -10.12
N ALA A 46 11.12 -1.33 -9.14
CA ALA A 46 10.62 -0.87 -7.85
C ALA A 46 11.76 -0.85 -6.84
N VAL A 47 12.11 0.33 -6.34
CA VAL A 47 13.04 0.48 -5.20
C VAL A 47 12.20 0.48 -3.93
N ALA A 48 12.27 -0.60 -3.16
CA ALA A 48 11.48 -0.74 -1.94
C ALA A 48 12.23 -0.16 -0.71
N PRO A 49 11.53 0.44 0.26
CA PRO A 49 12.14 0.76 1.54
C PRO A 49 12.59 -0.51 2.26
N GLN A 50 13.67 -0.43 3.03
CA GLN A 50 14.19 -1.59 3.78
C GLN A 50 13.24 -2.12 4.85
N ARG A 51 12.28 -1.29 5.31
CA ARG A 51 11.28 -1.66 6.31
C ARG A 51 9.92 -1.10 5.89
N ALA A 52 8.88 -1.88 6.12
CA ALA A 52 7.51 -1.39 6.04
C ALA A 52 7.26 -0.29 7.08
N TRP A 53 6.26 0.55 6.81
CA TRP A 53 5.81 1.54 7.78
C TRP A 53 5.16 0.85 9.00
N TRP A 54 5.39 1.41 10.18
CA TRP A 54 4.73 1.00 11.42
C TRP A 54 4.39 2.25 12.25
N PRO A 55 3.21 2.32 12.89
CA PRO A 55 2.86 3.46 13.75
C PRO A 55 3.86 3.62 14.89
N ARG A 56 4.35 4.85 15.11
CA ARG A 56 5.24 5.15 16.24
C ARG A 56 4.45 5.11 17.55
N GLY A 57 5.06 4.62 18.61
CA GLY A 57 4.45 4.58 19.95
C GLY A 57 3.52 3.39 20.20
N THR A 58 3.16 2.60 19.18
CA THR A 58 2.39 1.36 19.35
C THR A 58 3.32 0.21 19.73
N LEU A 59 3.71 0.17 21.00
CA LEU A 59 4.43 -0.95 21.61
C LEU A 59 3.42 -1.82 22.35
N ARG A 60 3.21 -3.05 21.88
CA ARG A 60 2.22 -4.01 22.41
C ARG A 60 0.77 -3.51 22.35
N GLY A 61 0.41 -2.90 21.21
CA GLY A 61 -0.96 -2.47 20.98
C GLY A 61 -1.94 -3.66 20.94
N TRP A 62 -3.21 -3.37 21.21
CA TRP A 62 -4.29 -4.36 21.15
C TRP A 62 -5.43 -3.84 20.27
N GLY A 63 -6.22 -4.76 19.74
CA GLY A 63 -7.31 -4.43 18.84
C GLY A 63 -8.35 -5.52 18.77
N LEU A 64 -9.36 -5.29 17.96
CA LEU A 64 -10.39 -6.27 17.64
C LEU A 64 -10.27 -6.69 16.19
N SER A 65 -10.50 -7.97 15.92
CA SER A 65 -10.72 -8.47 14.56
C SER A 65 -12.19 -8.81 14.42
N ALA A 66 -12.84 -8.23 13.42
CA ALA A 66 -14.26 -8.40 13.19
C ALA A 66 -14.56 -8.76 11.74
N GLN A 67 -15.58 -9.60 11.58
CA GLN A 67 -16.25 -9.75 10.31
C GLN A 67 -17.12 -8.51 10.11
N VAL A 68 -16.87 -7.71 9.07
CA VAL A 68 -17.61 -6.44 8.86
C VAL A 68 -19.10 -6.69 8.84
N TYR A 69 -19.51 -7.82 8.26
CA TYR A 69 -20.91 -8.15 8.12
C TYR A 69 -21.64 -8.50 9.43
N SER A 70 -20.93 -8.61 10.55
CA SER A 70 -21.51 -8.77 11.87
C SER A 70 -21.61 -7.45 12.67
N LEU A 71 -21.00 -6.37 12.17
CA LEU A 71 -20.98 -5.07 12.84
C LEU A 71 -22.24 -4.27 12.51
N ARG A 72 -23.34 -4.60 13.21
CA ARG A 72 -24.66 -4.02 12.91
C ARG A 72 -24.82 -2.57 13.32
N ALA A 73 -25.49 -1.78 12.48
CA ALA A 73 -25.85 -0.38 12.72
C ALA A 73 -27.31 -0.08 12.27
N PRO A 74 -27.96 0.95 12.83
CA PRO A 74 -29.26 1.39 12.32
C PRO A 74 -29.18 1.74 10.82
N GLY A 75 -30.04 1.12 10.01
CA GLY A 75 -30.09 1.37 8.56
C GLY A 75 -29.26 0.42 7.69
N ASP A 76 -28.54 -0.55 8.29
CA ASP A 76 -27.62 -1.47 7.58
C ASP A 76 -28.28 -2.66 6.85
N ALA A 77 -29.60 -2.66 6.78
CA ALA A 77 -30.41 -3.71 6.14
C ALA A 77 -30.18 -5.17 6.60
N GLY A 78 -29.51 -5.44 7.73
CA GLY A 78 -29.27 -6.82 8.14
C GLY A 78 -27.81 -7.24 8.26
N ILE A 79 -26.91 -6.51 7.62
CA ILE A 79 -25.63 -7.10 7.22
C ILE A 79 -24.41 -6.31 7.66
N GLY A 80 -24.55 -5.23 8.44
CA GLY A 80 -23.41 -4.41 8.84
C GLY A 80 -22.74 -3.67 7.67
N ASP A 81 -22.15 -2.53 7.97
CA ASP A 81 -21.55 -1.64 6.98
C ASP A 81 -20.45 -0.76 7.61
N SER A 82 -20.01 0.26 6.87
CA SER A 82 -18.99 1.20 7.34
C SER A 82 -19.45 2.01 8.57
N ALA A 83 -20.75 2.24 8.79
CA ALA A 83 -21.25 2.91 9.98
C ALA A 83 -21.09 2.02 11.22
N GLY A 84 -21.31 0.72 11.08
CA GLY A 84 -20.99 -0.28 12.09
C GLY A 84 -19.51 -0.27 12.47
N CYS A 85 -18.62 -0.29 11.47
CA CYS A 85 -17.18 -0.18 11.67
C CYS A 85 -16.78 1.11 12.41
N ALA A 86 -17.33 2.26 12.00
CA ALA A 86 -17.02 3.56 12.60
C ALA A 86 -17.37 3.58 14.10
N ARG A 87 -18.57 3.13 14.45
CA ARG A 87 -19.00 3.02 15.86
C ARG A 87 -18.07 2.12 16.68
N TRP A 88 -17.67 0.98 16.14
CA TRP A 88 -16.74 0.07 16.84
C TRP A 88 -15.32 0.65 16.96
N SER A 89 -14.85 1.39 15.96
CA SER A 89 -13.58 2.12 16.02
C SER A 89 -13.60 3.17 17.13
N GLU A 90 -14.68 3.94 17.26
CA GLU A 90 -14.85 4.90 18.36
C GLU A 90 -14.88 4.23 19.73
N LEU A 91 -15.63 3.12 19.87
CA LEU A 91 -15.68 2.37 21.12
C LEU A 91 -14.30 1.81 21.49
N LEU A 92 -13.59 1.22 20.52
CA LEU A 92 -12.25 0.71 20.71
C LEU A 92 -11.30 1.81 21.21
N HIS A 93 -11.33 2.98 20.56
CA HIS A 93 -10.53 4.13 20.96
C HIS A 93 -10.82 4.58 22.39
N ARG A 94 -12.10 4.65 22.79
CA ARG A 94 -12.50 5.00 24.18
C ARG A 94 -11.96 4.03 25.23
N HIS A 95 -11.68 2.79 24.83
CA HIS A 95 -11.09 1.77 25.70
C HIS A 95 -9.57 1.64 25.54
N GLY A 96 -8.93 2.50 24.73
CA GLY A 96 -7.49 2.50 24.52
C GLY A 96 -6.98 1.39 23.59
N GLY A 97 -7.83 0.88 22.69
CA GLY A 97 -7.41 -0.03 21.63
C GLY A 97 -6.90 0.72 20.40
N ASP A 98 -5.99 0.10 19.67
CA ASP A 98 -5.18 0.72 18.62
C ASP A 98 -5.70 0.45 17.20
N ALA A 99 -6.39 -0.69 16.99
CA ALA A 99 -6.79 -1.11 15.65
C ALA A 99 -8.06 -1.98 15.63
N LEU A 100 -8.89 -1.73 14.61
CA LEU A 100 -9.98 -2.62 14.21
C LEU A 100 -9.59 -3.30 12.88
N ALA A 101 -9.29 -4.59 12.93
CA ALA A 101 -9.05 -5.40 11.75
C ALA A 101 -10.39 -5.84 11.14
N LEU A 102 -10.52 -5.63 9.83
CA LEU A 102 -11.75 -5.89 9.07
C LEU A 102 -11.56 -7.12 8.18
N SER A 103 -12.63 -7.90 8.02
CA SER A 103 -12.71 -8.87 6.93
C SER A 103 -12.54 -8.19 5.56
N PRO A 104 -12.07 -8.90 4.52
CA PRO A 104 -11.93 -8.33 3.18
C PRO A 104 -13.22 -7.68 2.68
N LEU A 105 -13.09 -6.50 2.08
CA LEU A 105 -14.18 -5.72 1.48
C LEU A 105 -14.04 -5.65 -0.04
N HIS A 106 -13.49 -6.69 -0.65
CA HIS A 106 -13.37 -6.77 -2.10
C HIS A 106 -14.75 -6.73 -2.76
N ALA A 107 -14.84 -6.08 -3.91
CA ALA A 107 -16.06 -6.08 -4.70
C ALA A 107 -16.44 -7.53 -5.06
N GLY A 108 -17.66 -7.92 -4.71
CA GLY A 108 -18.23 -9.18 -5.14
C GLY A 108 -18.61 -9.15 -6.62
N LEU A 109 -19.16 -10.27 -7.11
CA LEU A 109 -19.79 -10.31 -8.42
C LEU A 109 -20.91 -9.26 -8.48
N PRO A 110 -21.00 -8.48 -9.57
CA PRO A 110 -22.16 -7.63 -9.77
C PRO A 110 -23.43 -8.48 -9.80
N PRO A 111 -24.59 -7.93 -9.41
CA PRO A 111 -25.85 -8.66 -9.50
C PRO A 111 -26.07 -9.12 -10.94
N GLY A 112 -26.29 -10.42 -11.11
CA GLY A 112 -26.68 -11.01 -12.39
C GLY A 112 -28.18 -10.85 -12.65
N PRO A 113 -28.65 -11.06 -13.89
CA PRO A 113 -30.05 -11.39 -14.11
C PRO A 113 -30.30 -12.71 -13.37
N GLY A 114 -31.24 -12.72 -12.41
CA GLY A 114 -31.52 -13.88 -11.57
C GLY A 114 -31.80 -15.16 -12.35
#